data_AF-A0AAJ2T469-F1
#
_entry.id   AF-A0AAJ2T469-F1
#
_cell.length_a   1.000
_cell.length_b   1.000
_cell.length_c   1.000
_cell.angle_alpha   90.00
_cell.angle_beta   90.00
_cell.angle_gamma   90.00
#
_symmetry.space_group_name_H-M   'P 1'
#
loop_
_entity.id
_entity.type
_entity.pdbx_description
1 polymer ?
#
loop_
_entity_poly.entity_id
_entity_poly.type
_entity_poly.pdbx_seq_one_letter_code
_entity_poly.pdbx_strand_id
1 'polypeptide(L)'
;MTELDKRHRSSIYDSMVKSPNRAMLRATGMTDKDFETPIVGVISTWAENTPCNIHLHDFGKLAKEGVKSAGAWPVQFGTITVADGIAMGTPGMRFSLTSRDIIADSIEAAMGGHNVDAFVAIGGCDKNMPGSMIAIANMDIPAIFAYGGTIAPGKLDGKDIDLVSVFEGIGKWNHGDMTAEDVKRLECNACPGPGGCGGMYTANTMATAIEVLGMSLPGSSSHPAESADKKEDIEAAGRAVVKMLELGIKPSDILTREAFEDAITVTMALGGSTNATLHLLAIAHAANVDLSLEDFNTIQERVPHLADLKPSGQYVFQDLYEVGGVPAVMKYLLANGFLHGDRITCTGKTVAENLADFADLTPGQKVIMPLENPKRADGPLIILNGNLAPDGAVAKVSGVKVRRHVGPAKVFDSEEDAIQAVLSDEIVDGDVVVVRFVGPKGGPGMPEMLSLSSMIVGKGQGDKVALLTDGRFSGGTYGLVVGHIAPEAQDGGPIAYLRTGDIVTVDQDTKEISMAVSDEELEKRKAETTLPPLYSRGVLGKYAHTVSSASRGAVTDFWNMEQSGKK
;
A
#
# COMPACT_ATOMS: atom_id res chain seq x y z
N MET A 1 3.91 38.45 11.61
CA MET A 1 3.35 37.47 10.66
C MET A 1 2.15 38.10 10.01
N THR A 2 2.19 38.31 8.69
CA THR A 2 0.99 38.59 7.91
C THR A 2 0.01 37.44 8.11
N GLU A 3 -1.26 37.75 8.39
CA GLU A 3 -2.31 36.74 8.53
C GLU A 3 -2.40 35.92 7.24
N LEU A 4 -2.29 34.59 7.34
CA LEU A 4 -2.26 33.71 6.17
C LEU A 4 -3.66 33.69 5.54
N ASP A 5 -3.76 33.94 4.24
CA ASP A 5 -5.05 33.90 3.55
C ASP A 5 -5.55 32.45 3.47
N LYS A 6 -6.57 32.13 4.28
CA LYS A 6 -7.19 30.80 4.29
C LYS A 6 -7.90 30.50 2.96
N ARG A 7 -8.28 31.52 2.18
CA ARG A 7 -8.93 31.41 0.86
C ARG A 7 -7.94 31.57 -0.30
N HIS A 8 -6.73 31.04 -0.14
CA HIS A 8 -5.63 31.19 -1.10
C HIS A 8 -5.95 30.68 -2.52
N ARG A 9 -6.98 29.84 -2.70
CA ARG A 9 -7.45 29.38 -4.03
C ARG A 9 -8.88 29.81 -4.30
N SER A 10 -9.79 29.66 -3.34
CA SER A 10 -11.20 29.93 -3.54
C SER A 10 -11.54 31.43 -3.64
N SER A 11 -10.64 32.34 -3.22
CA SER A 11 -10.76 33.79 -3.45
C SER A 11 -10.86 34.17 -4.92
N ILE A 12 -10.48 33.27 -5.84
CA ILE A 12 -10.69 33.46 -7.28
C ILE A 12 -12.15 33.78 -7.61
N TYR A 13 -13.11 33.31 -6.80
CA TYR A 13 -14.54 33.51 -6.99
C TYR A 13 -15.07 34.88 -6.54
N ASP A 14 -14.25 35.76 -5.99
CA ASP A 14 -14.74 37.03 -5.40
C ASP A 14 -15.08 38.08 -6.45
N SER A 15 -14.35 38.08 -7.58
CA SER A 15 -14.54 39.08 -8.63
C SER A 15 -15.92 39.01 -9.28
N MET A 16 -16.50 40.16 -9.65
CA MET A 16 -17.79 40.22 -10.36
C MET A 16 -17.81 39.42 -11.66
N VAL A 17 -16.67 39.24 -12.35
CA VAL A 17 -16.60 38.40 -13.56
C VAL A 17 -16.84 36.91 -13.27
N LYS A 18 -16.74 36.48 -12.02
CA LYS A 18 -17.05 35.11 -11.58
C LYS A 18 -18.50 34.91 -11.13
N SER A 19 -19.39 35.86 -11.43
CA SER A 19 -20.83 35.71 -11.17
C SER A 19 -21.43 34.41 -11.75
N PRO A 20 -21.04 33.92 -12.96
CA PRO A 20 -21.51 32.63 -13.46
C PRO A 20 -21.11 31.45 -12.56
N ASN A 21 -19.87 31.44 -12.05
CA ASN A 21 -19.40 30.41 -11.12
C ASN A 21 -20.18 30.45 -9.81
N ARG A 22 -20.32 31.65 -9.21
CA ARG A 22 -21.12 31.82 -7.99
C ARG A 22 -22.58 31.43 -8.18
N ALA A 23 -23.17 31.68 -9.36
CA ALA A 23 -24.54 31.24 -9.66
C ALA A 23 -24.70 29.72 -9.59
N MET A 24 -23.74 28.97 -10.15
CA MET A 24 -23.71 27.50 -10.04
C MET A 24 -23.52 27.04 -8.58
N LEU A 25 -22.59 27.65 -7.83
CA LEU A 25 -22.34 27.32 -6.43
C LEU A 25 -23.53 27.66 -5.51
N ARG A 26 -24.30 28.70 -5.81
CA ARG A 26 -25.55 28.99 -5.09
C ARG A 26 -26.60 27.88 -5.27
N ALA A 27 -26.64 27.25 -6.44
CA ALA A 27 -27.52 26.11 -6.67
C ALA A 27 -27.13 24.88 -5.84
N THR A 28 -25.90 24.82 -5.31
CA THR A 28 -25.47 23.79 -4.35
C THR A 28 -25.71 24.19 -2.89
N GLY A 29 -26.36 25.32 -2.64
CA GLY A 29 -26.72 25.81 -1.31
C GLY A 29 -25.81 26.89 -0.72
N MET A 30 -24.76 27.33 -1.43
CA MET A 30 -23.92 28.43 -0.94
C MET A 30 -24.66 29.77 -0.93
N THR A 31 -24.40 30.57 0.09
CA THR A 31 -24.89 31.94 0.27
C THR A 31 -23.73 32.94 0.21
N ASP A 32 -24.03 34.25 0.29
CA ASP A 32 -23.02 35.31 0.29
C ASP A 32 -21.98 35.10 1.39
N LYS A 33 -22.44 34.72 2.58
CA LYS A 33 -21.58 34.45 3.75
C LYS A 33 -20.61 33.29 3.50
N ASP A 34 -21.06 32.26 2.77
CA ASP A 34 -20.24 31.07 2.55
C ASP A 34 -19.10 31.34 1.56
N PHE A 35 -19.29 32.30 0.63
CA PHE A 35 -18.21 32.79 -0.22
C PHE A 35 -17.12 33.55 0.55
N GLU A 36 -17.32 33.89 1.81
CA GLU A 36 -16.27 34.52 2.65
C GLU A 36 -15.46 33.49 3.44
N THR A 37 -15.77 32.19 3.30
CA THR A 37 -15.11 31.08 4.01
C THR A 37 -14.28 30.22 3.05
N PRO A 38 -13.23 29.52 3.54
CA PRO A 38 -12.49 28.58 2.71
C PRO A 38 -13.35 27.40 2.27
N ILE A 39 -13.14 26.95 1.04
CA ILE A 39 -13.80 25.77 0.47
C ILE A 39 -12.91 24.56 0.72
N VAL A 40 -13.44 23.56 1.41
CA VAL A 40 -12.70 22.34 1.75
C VAL A 40 -13.35 21.13 1.08
N GLY A 41 -12.56 20.43 0.27
CA GLY A 41 -12.98 19.18 -0.36
C GLY A 41 -13.01 18.02 0.62
N VAL A 42 -14.01 17.14 0.50
CA VAL A 42 -14.06 15.85 1.18
C VAL A 42 -14.27 14.79 0.11
N ILE A 43 -13.20 14.08 -0.27
CA ILE A 43 -13.22 13.10 -1.35
C ILE A 43 -13.16 11.68 -0.79
N SER A 44 -14.15 10.86 -1.14
CA SER A 44 -14.30 9.49 -0.64
C SER A 44 -14.19 8.46 -1.76
N THR A 45 -13.46 7.38 -1.51
CA THR A 45 -13.38 6.21 -2.40
C THR A 45 -14.53 5.22 -2.16
N TRP A 46 -15.70 5.68 -1.71
CA TRP A 46 -16.86 4.82 -1.41
C TRP A 46 -17.30 3.99 -2.61
N ALA A 47 -17.61 2.72 -2.35
CA ALA A 47 -18.29 1.84 -3.29
C ALA A 47 -18.95 0.68 -2.55
N GLU A 48 -20.05 0.17 -3.10
CA GLU A 48 -20.80 -0.97 -2.55
C GLU A 48 -20.22 -2.34 -2.97
N ASN A 49 -19.22 -2.35 -3.86
CA ASN A 49 -18.61 -3.57 -4.38
C ASN A 49 -17.55 -4.18 -3.45
N THR A 50 -17.30 -3.62 -2.27
CA THR A 50 -16.31 -4.14 -1.32
C THR A 50 -16.59 -3.75 0.12
N PRO A 51 -16.37 -4.66 1.10
CA PRO A 51 -16.46 -4.31 2.51
C PRO A 51 -15.46 -3.22 2.91
N CYS A 52 -14.34 -3.08 2.19
CA CYS A 52 -13.31 -2.07 2.49
C CYS A 52 -13.83 -0.64 2.39
N ASN A 53 -14.88 -0.39 1.60
CA ASN A 53 -15.30 0.95 1.21
C ASN A 53 -16.78 1.24 1.44
N ILE A 54 -17.60 0.24 1.77
CA ILE A 54 -19.08 0.37 1.81
C ILE A 54 -19.57 1.43 2.80
N HIS A 55 -18.85 1.64 3.90
CA HIS A 55 -19.16 2.62 4.95
C HIS A 55 -18.60 4.03 4.68
N LEU A 56 -17.74 4.19 3.66
CA LEU A 56 -17.03 5.46 3.43
C LEU A 56 -17.91 6.61 2.92
N HIS A 57 -19.14 6.31 2.46
CA HIS A 57 -20.11 7.36 2.12
C HIS A 57 -20.56 8.11 3.36
N ASP A 58 -20.86 7.40 4.45
CA ASP A 58 -21.27 7.99 5.71
C ASP A 58 -20.08 8.67 6.42
N PHE A 59 -18.88 8.11 6.30
CA PHE A 59 -17.66 8.78 6.76
C PHE A 59 -17.41 10.10 6.00
N GLY A 60 -17.71 10.13 4.70
CA GLY A 60 -17.73 11.39 3.95
C GLY A 60 -18.64 12.45 4.56
N LYS A 61 -19.80 12.06 5.11
CA LYS A 61 -20.70 13.00 5.80
C LYS A 61 -20.11 13.49 7.13
N LEU A 62 -19.54 12.59 7.93
CA LEU A 62 -18.89 12.94 9.21
C LEU A 62 -17.71 13.90 9.02
N ALA A 63 -16.86 13.66 8.02
CA ALA A 63 -15.74 14.57 7.73
C ALA A 63 -16.25 15.98 7.36
N LYS A 64 -17.36 16.10 6.62
CA LYS A 64 -17.98 17.40 6.33
C LYS A 64 -18.51 18.09 7.58
N GLU A 65 -19.07 17.35 8.53
CA GLU A 65 -19.50 17.89 9.82
C GLU A 65 -18.31 18.48 10.57
N GLY A 66 -17.18 17.75 10.60
CA GLY A 66 -15.91 18.24 11.12
C GLY A 66 -15.45 19.54 10.47
N VAL A 67 -15.39 19.58 9.14
CA VAL A 67 -15.02 20.78 8.35
C VAL A 67 -15.94 21.97 8.67
N LYS A 68 -17.25 21.73 8.68
CA LYS A 68 -18.25 22.77 8.96
C LYS A 68 -18.12 23.29 10.39
N SER A 69 -17.87 22.42 11.36
CA SER A 69 -17.68 22.80 12.77
C SER A 69 -16.44 23.69 12.97
N ALA A 70 -15.43 23.55 12.10
CA ALA A 70 -14.23 24.37 12.09
C ALA A 70 -14.35 25.67 11.28
N GLY A 71 -15.54 26.00 10.76
CA GLY A 71 -15.81 27.29 10.11
C GLY A 71 -15.45 27.37 8.62
N ALA A 72 -15.32 26.24 7.95
CA ALA A 72 -15.10 26.15 6.49
C ALA A 72 -16.33 25.59 5.76
N TRP A 73 -16.41 25.79 4.44
CA TRP A 73 -17.48 25.25 3.60
C TRP A 73 -17.10 23.89 3.03
N PRO A 74 -17.75 22.78 3.44
CA PRO A 74 -17.43 21.44 2.95
C PRO A 74 -18.10 21.11 1.61
N VAL A 75 -17.34 20.55 0.67
CA VAL A 75 -17.86 20.01 -0.59
C VAL A 75 -17.47 18.54 -0.74
N GLN A 76 -18.45 17.65 -0.90
CA GLN A 76 -18.20 16.22 -1.03
C GLN A 76 -17.94 15.83 -2.48
N PHE A 77 -16.95 14.98 -2.69
CA PHE A 77 -16.62 14.36 -3.97
C PHE A 77 -16.54 12.85 -3.82
N GLY A 78 -16.62 12.14 -4.94
CA GLY A 78 -16.36 10.71 -5.02
C GLY A 78 -15.23 10.41 -5.99
N THR A 79 -14.53 9.31 -5.77
CA THR A 79 -13.61 8.71 -6.75
C THR A 79 -13.77 7.18 -6.73
N ILE A 80 -13.17 6.50 -7.71
CA ILE A 80 -13.32 5.05 -7.88
C ILE A 80 -12.53 4.28 -6.82
N THR A 81 -12.83 2.98 -6.72
CA THR A 81 -12.00 2.00 -5.99
C THR A 81 -12.04 0.66 -6.72
N VAL A 82 -10.96 -0.11 -6.62
CA VAL A 82 -10.89 -1.51 -7.06
C VAL A 82 -10.59 -2.35 -5.82
N ALA A 83 -11.32 -3.46 -5.67
CA ALA A 83 -11.23 -4.32 -4.52
C ALA A 83 -10.28 -5.49 -4.79
N ASP A 84 -9.06 -5.40 -4.26
CA ASP A 84 -8.01 -6.41 -4.52
C ASP A 84 -8.48 -7.81 -4.13
N GLY A 85 -9.08 -7.98 -2.96
CA GLY A 85 -9.58 -9.28 -2.49
C GLY A 85 -10.61 -9.94 -3.41
N ILE A 86 -11.37 -9.16 -4.20
CA ILE A 86 -12.35 -9.68 -5.17
C ILE A 86 -11.71 -9.89 -6.54
N ALA A 87 -10.73 -9.05 -6.91
CA ALA A 87 -10.06 -9.13 -8.19
C ALA A 87 -9.01 -10.25 -8.26
N MET A 88 -8.50 -10.71 -7.11
CA MET A 88 -7.46 -11.75 -6.99
C MET A 88 -7.81 -13.03 -7.78
N GLY A 89 -6.84 -13.54 -8.55
CA GLY A 89 -7.02 -14.72 -9.40
C GLY A 89 -7.95 -14.51 -10.60
N THR A 90 -8.28 -13.27 -10.96
CA THR A 90 -9.10 -12.94 -12.13
C THR A 90 -8.41 -11.89 -13.02
N PRO A 91 -8.83 -11.75 -14.30
CA PRO A 91 -8.35 -10.65 -15.16
C PRO A 91 -8.56 -9.25 -14.59
N GLY A 92 -9.45 -9.10 -13.59
CA GLY A 92 -9.70 -7.83 -12.90
C GLY A 92 -8.47 -7.30 -12.15
N MET A 93 -7.54 -8.17 -11.73
CA MET A 93 -6.35 -7.77 -10.96
C MET A 93 -5.42 -6.81 -11.72
N ARG A 94 -5.46 -6.82 -13.06
CA ARG A 94 -4.75 -5.86 -13.93
C ARG A 94 -5.18 -4.41 -13.68
N PHE A 95 -6.38 -4.19 -13.15
CA PHE A 95 -6.91 -2.86 -12.83
C PHE A 95 -6.63 -2.42 -11.39
N SER A 96 -6.06 -3.30 -10.54
CA SER A 96 -5.75 -2.97 -9.14
C SER A 96 -4.72 -1.85 -9.04
N LEU A 97 -3.45 -2.09 -9.41
CA LEU A 97 -2.40 -1.07 -9.26
C LEU A 97 -2.72 0.18 -10.08
N THR A 98 -3.20 0.01 -11.31
CA THR A 98 -3.66 1.10 -12.19
C THR A 98 -4.69 2.01 -11.50
N SER A 99 -5.53 1.47 -10.59
CA SER A 99 -6.50 2.28 -9.85
C SER A 99 -5.84 3.29 -8.90
N ARG A 100 -4.61 3.05 -8.42
CA ARG A 100 -3.83 4.01 -7.62
C ARG A 100 -3.70 5.33 -8.37
N ASP A 101 -3.26 5.27 -9.62
CA ASP A 101 -2.99 6.44 -10.45
C ASP A 101 -4.29 7.10 -10.92
N ILE A 102 -5.31 6.31 -11.23
CA ILE A 102 -6.65 6.86 -11.53
C ILE A 102 -7.20 7.62 -10.32
N ILE A 103 -7.05 7.09 -9.11
CA ILE A 103 -7.47 7.76 -7.87
C ILE A 103 -6.70 9.07 -7.70
N ALA A 104 -5.38 9.05 -7.89
CA ALA A 104 -4.55 10.24 -7.81
C ALA A 104 -5.00 11.33 -8.80
N ASP A 105 -5.08 10.98 -10.08
CA ASP A 105 -5.53 11.87 -11.17
C ASP A 105 -6.94 12.42 -10.90
N SER A 106 -7.84 11.58 -10.40
CA SER A 106 -9.24 11.96 -10.13
C SER A 106 -9.34 12.94 -8.97
N ILE A 107 -8.56 12.74 -7.90
CA ILE A 107 -8.50 13.68 -6.78
C ILE A 107 -7.92 15.01 -7.24
N GLU A 108 -6.79 14.98 -7.97
CA GLU A 108 -6.16 16.20 -8.49
C GLU A 108 -7.10 16.99 -9.41
N ALA A 109 -7.78 16.32 -10.33
CA ALA A 109 -8.77 16.93 -11.22
C ALA A 109 -9.96 17.52 -10.44
N ALA A 110 -10.48 16.79 -9.45
CA ALA A 110 -11.62 17.23 -8.66
C ALA A 110 -11.27 18.45 -7.80
N MET A 111 -10.21 18.36 -7.01
CA MET A 111 -9.79 19.42 -6.09
C MET A 111 -9.26 20.64 -6.85
N GLY A 112 -8.41 20.42 -7.86
CA GLY A 112 -7.83 21.46 -8.70
C GLY A 112 -8.90 22.20 -9.52
N GLY A 113 -9.82 21.47 -10.14
CA GLY A 113 -10.89 22.04 -10.96
C GLY A 113 -11.89 22.90 -10.17
N HIS A 114 -12.03 22.65 -8.87
CA HIS A 114 -12.95 23.38 -7.99
C HIS A 114 -12.27 24.44 -7.11
N ASN A 115 -10.96 24.67 -7.30
CA ASN A 115 -10.19 25.65 -6.54
C ASN A 115 -10.41 25.55 -5.02
N VAL A 116 -10.47 24.31 -4.50
CA VAL A 116 -10.56 24.09 -3.05
C VAL A 116 -9.29 24.60 -2.38
N ASP A 117 -9.40 25.11 -1.16
CA ASP A 117 -8.27 25.61 -0.38
C ASP A 117 -7.58 24.47 0.38
N ALA A 118 -8.33 23.45 0.78
CA ALA A 118 -7.80 22.28 1.48
C ALA A 118 -8.68 21.05 1.22
N PHE A 119 -8.23 19.85 1.55
CA PHE A 119 -9.09 18.67 1.41
C PHE A 119 -8.79 17.49 2.34
N VAL A 120 -9.83 16.74 2.67
CA VAL A 120 -9.75 15.42 3.31
C VAL A 120 -9.91 14.35 2.24
N ALA A 121 -8.94 13.43 2.14
CA ALA A 121 -9.07 12.22 1.34
C ALA A 121 -9.39 11.02 2.24
N ILE A 122 -10.46 10.29 1.91
CA ILE A 122 -10.92 9.13 2.68
C ILE A 122 -10.73 7.87 1.84
N GLY A 123 -9.96 6.92 2.37
CA GLY A 123 -9.63 5.65 1.71
C GLY A 123 -9.73 4.45 2.63
N GLY A 124 -9.98 3.26 2.08
CA GLY A 124 -10.13 2.02 2.86
C GLY A 124 -9.40 0.80 2.28
N CYS A 125 -9.45 0.61 0.96
CA CYS A 125 -8.80 -0.53 0.29
C CYS A 125 -7.39 -0.19 -0.17
N ASP A 126 -6.56 -1.22 -0.39
CA ASP A 126 -5.12 -1.18 -0.66
C ASP A 126 -4.64 0.04 -1.47
N LYS A 127 -5.17 0.26 -2.67
CA LYS A 127 -4.66 1.28 -3.61
C LYS A 127 -5.24 2.68 -3.37
N ASN A 128 -6.24 2.81 -2.49
CA ASN A 128 -6.87 4.10 -2.13
C ASN A 128 -5.89 5.00 -1.37
N MET A 129 -5.19 4.42 -0.41
CA MET A 129 -4.19 5.08 0.43
C MET A 129 -3.08 5.74 -0.40
N PRO A 130 -2.30 5.00 -1.20
CA PRO A 130 -1.23 5.59 -2.00
C PRO A 130 -1.75 6.51 -3.11
N GLY A 131 -2.89 6.21 -3.74
CA GLY A 131 -3.47 7.11 -4.76
C GLY A 131 -3.84 8.47 -4.17
N SER A 132 -4.41 8.47 -2.96
CA SER A 132 -4.73 9.71 -2.23
C SER A 132 -3.46 10.47 -1.84
N MET A 133 -2.43 9.78 -1.37
CA MET A 133 -1.16 10.40 -0.99
C MET A 133 -0.39 10.99 -2.17
N ILE A 134 -0.42 10.36 -3.34
CA ILE A 134 0.17 10.92 -4.56
C ILE A 134 -0.53 12.24 -4.92
N ALA A 135 -1.87 12.29 -4.90
CA ALA A 135 -2.60 13.53 -5.16
C ALA A 135 -2.30 14.62 -4.12
N ILE A 136 -2.25 14.26 -2.83
CA ILE A 136 -1.88 15.16 -1.74
C ILE A 136 -0.50 15.78 -1.98
N ALA A 137 0.50 14.97 -2.30
CA ALA A 137 1.87 15.43 -2.56
C ALA A 137 1.98 16.25 -3.86
N ASN A 138 1.26 15.85 -4.92
CA ASN A 138 1.25 16.59 -6.19
C ASN A 138 0.67 18.00 -6.02
N MET A 139 -0.49 18.10 -5.37
CA MET A 139 -1.22 19.36 -5.21
C MET A 139 -0.58 20.33 -4.24
N ASP A 140 0.07 19.81 -3.19
CA ASP A 140 0.79 20.59 -2.17
C ASP A 140 -0.03 21.77 -1.58
N ILE A 141 -1.31 21.49 -1.31
CA ILE A 141 -2.20 22.35 -0.51
C ILE A 141 -2.54 21.61 0.79
N PRO A 142 -2.92 22.31 1.88
CA PRO A 142 -3.26 21.66 3.14
C PRO A 142 -4.24 20.50 2.93
N ALA A 143 -3.83 19.31 3.34
CA ALA A 143 -4.62 18.11 3.13
C ALA A 143 -4.30 17.05 4.18
N ILE A 144 -5.26 16.18 4.45
CA ILE A 144 -5.11 15.07 5.39
C ILE A 144 -5.73 13.80 4.81
N PHE A 145 -5.09 12.67 5.06
CA PHE A 145 -5.65 11.36 4.73
C PHE A 145 -6.36 10.78 5.95
N ALA A 146 -7.55 10.22 5.74
CA ALA A 146 -8.34 9.57 6.77
C ALA A 146 -8.63 8.12 6.39
N TYR A 147 -8.06 7.17 7.15
CA TYR A 147 -8.25 5.75 6.92
C TYR A 147 -9.63 5.27 7.41
N GLY A 148 -10.29 4.47 6.57
CA GLY A 148 -11.60 3.88 6.85
C GLY A 148 -11.62 2.82 7.96
N GLY A 149 -10.46 2.33 8.40
CA GLY A 149 -10.34 1.33 9.46
C GLY A 149 -10.29 -0.12 8.95
N THR A 150 -9.69 -0.97 9.76
CA THR A 150 -9.56 -2.41 9.50
C THR A 150 -10.88 -3.14 9.77
N ILE A 151 -11.13 -4.23 9.05
CA ILE A 151 -12.20 -5.19 9.34
C ILE A 151 -11.88 -5.97 10.62
N ALA A 152 -12.92 -6.34 11.38
CA ALA A 152 -12.80 -7.29 12.47
C ALA A 152 -12.52 -8.72 11.95
N PRO A 153 -11.83 -9.59 12.71
CA PRO A 153 -11.63 -10.97 12.30
C PRO A 153 -12.96 -11.74 12.25
N GLY A 154 -13.12 -12.59 11.24
CA GLY A 154 -14.18 -13.58 11.19
C GLY A 154 -14.01 -14.65 12.27
N LYS A 155 -15.10 -15.33 12.64
CA LYS A 155 -15.08 -16.39 13.67
C LYS A 155 -15.67 -17.68 13.11
N LEU A 156 -14.93 -18.78 13.20
CA LEU A 156 -15.39 -20.12 12.86
C LEU A 156 -14.89 -21.12 13.90
N ASP A 157 -15.81 -21.87 14.51
CA ASP A 157 -15.50 -22.87 15.55
C ASP A 157 -14.61 -22.35 16.70
N GLY A 158 -14.84 -21.09 17.09
CA GLY A 158 -14.09 -20.41 18.15
C GLY A 158 -12.69 -19.94 17.75
N LYS A 159 -12.33 -20.00 16.46
CA LYS A 159 -11.06 -19.53 15.91
C LYS A 159 -11.24 -18.31 15.02
N ASP A 160 -10.21 -17.49 14.99
CA ASP A 160 -10.15 -16.28 14.17
C ASP A 160 -9.72 -16.64 12.75
N ILE A 161 -10.54 -16.23 11.79
CA ILE A 161 -10.31 -16.44 10.37
C ILE A 161 -10.42 -15.11 9.62
N ASP A 162 -9.83 -15.07 8.43
CA ASP A 162 -9.79 -13.91 7.56
C ASP A 162 -9.82 -14.34 6.08
N LEU A 163 -9.73 -13.39 5.17
CA LEU A 163 -9.74 -13.65 3.73
C LEU A 163 -8.64 -14.65 3.30
N VAL A 164 -7.43 -14.54 3.87
CA VAL A 164 -6.32 -15.47 3.56
C VAL A 164 -6.65 -16.90 4.02
N SER A 165 -7.37 -17.05 5.13
CA SER A 165 -7.85 -18.37 5.59
C SER A 165 -8.70 -19.08 4.53
N VAL A 166 -9.48 -18.34 3.73
CA VAL A 166 -10.28 -18.89 2.62
C VAL A 166 -9.37 -19.34 1.47
N PHE A 167 -8.39 -18.52 1.09
CA PHE A 167 -7.43 -18.85 0.04
C PHE A 167 -6.59 -20.09 0.37
N GLU A 168 -6.09 -20.21 1.60
CA GLU A 168 -5.40 -21.42 2.07
C GLU A 168 -6.33 -22.64 2.12
N GLY A 169 -7.61 -22.43 2.45
CA GLY A 169 -8.64 -23.47 2.43
C GLY A 169 -8.80 -24.12 1.06
N ILE A 170 -8.69 -23.34 -0.02
CA ILE A 170 -8.71 -23.86 -1.41
C ILE A 170 -7.51 -24.79 -1.66
N GLY A 171 -6.31 -24.40 -1.22
CA GLY A 171 -5.12 -25.24 -1.34
C GLY A 171 -5.24 -26.56 -0.58
N LYS A 172 -5.76 -26.51 0.66
CA LYS A 172 -6.02 -27.71 1.49
C LYS A 172 -7.09 -28.62 0.87
N TRP A 173 -8.14 -28.03 0.29
CA TRP A 173 -9.16 -28.78 -0.43
C TRP A 173 -8.59 -29.48 -1.66
N ASN A 174 -7.75 -28.78 -2.43
CA ASN A 174 -7.10 -29.37 -3.61
C ASN A 174 -6.11 -30.49 -3.24
N HIS A 175 -5.45 -30.39 -2.09
CA HIS A 175 -4.59 -31.45 -1.53
C HIS A 175 -5.37 -32.62 -0.90
N GLY A 176 -6.68 -32.47 -0.66
CA GLY A 176 -7.54 -33.48 -0.04
C GLY A 176 -7.63 -33.41 1.49
N ASP A 177 -7.04 -32.40 2.13
CA ASP A 177 -7.04 -32.19 3.59
C ASP A 177 -8.29 -31.47 4.11
N MET A 178 -9.14 -30.97 3.21
CA MET A 178 -10.34 -30.20 3.53
C MET A 178 -11.47 -30.53 2.56
N THR A 179 -12.72 -30.56 3.05
CA THR A 179 -13.88 -30.77 2.18
C THR A 179 -14.34 -29.46 1.52
N ALA A 180 -15.09 -29.55 0.41
CA ALA A 180 -15.70 -28.37 -0.20
C ALA A 180 -16.68 -27.65 0.75
N GLU A 181 -17.34 -28.39 1.64
CA GLU A 181 -18.22 -27.84 2.67
C GLU A 181 -17.44 -27.03 3.71
N ASP A 182 -16.26 -27.50 4.12
CA ASP A 182 -15.40 -26.75 5.04
C ASP A 182 -14.88 -25.45 4.41
N VAL A 183 -14.53 -25.47 3.11
CA VAL A 183 -14.17 -24.25 2.37
C VAL A 183 -15.36 -23.28 2.34
N LYS A 184 -16.58 -23.78 2.11
CA LYS A 184 -17.78 -22.95 2.12
C LYS A 184 -18.03 -22.32 3.49
N ARG A 185 -17.79 -23.07 4.58
CA ARG A 185 -17.89 -22.55 5.95
C ARG A 185 -16.88 -21.42 6.21
N LEU A 186 -15.65 -21.53 5.70
CA LEU A 186 -14.67 -20.44 5.76
C LEU A 186 -15.17 -19.20 4.99
N GLU A 187 -15.61 -19.38 3.75
CA GLU A 187 -16.16 -18.30 2.90
C GLU A 187 -17.27 -17.52 3.61
N CYS A 188 -18.23 -18.23 4.22
CA CYS A 188 -19.38 -17.60 4.88
C CYS A 188 -19.07 -16.87 6.19
N ASN A 189 -17.88 -17.04 6.78
CA ASN A 189 -17.55 -16.51 8.11
C ASN A 189 -16.29 -15.63 8.14
N ALA A 190 -15.53 -15.51 7.05
CA ALA A 190 -14.23 -14.83 7.02
C ALA A 190 -14.29 -13.30 7.06
N CYS A 191 -15.34 -12.69 6.50
CA CYS A 191 -15.48 -11.24 6.33
C CYS A 191 -16.77 -10.76 7.03
N PRO A 192 -16.73 -10.44 8.33
CA PRO A 192 -17.95 -10.20 9.12
C PRO A 192 -18.62 -8.83 8.89
N GLY A 193 -17.91 -7.86 8.30
CA GLY A 193 -18.38 -6.48 8.22
C GLY A 193 -17.51 -5.57 7.36
N PRO A 194 -17.68 -4.23 7.48
CA PRO A 194 -16.88 -3.26 6.75
C PRO A 194 -15.43 -3.16 7.27
N GLY A 195 -14.53 -2.72 6.40
CA GLY A 195 -13.13 -2.42 6.72
C GLY A 195 -12.10 -3.07 5.79
N GLY A 196 -10.88 -2.53 5.79
CA GLY A 196 -9.75 -3.10 5.05
C GLY A 196 -9.29 -4.45 5.62
N CYS A 197 -8.60 -5.27 4.81
CA CYS A 197 -8.18 -6.62 5.20
C CYS A 197 -7.42 -6.64 6.54
N GLY A 198 -7.80 -7.54 7.46
CA GLY A 198 -7.43 -7.48 8.88
C GLY A 198 -5.97 -7.78 9.26
N GLY A 199 -5.18 -8.39 8.38
CA GLY A 199 -3.75 -8.63 8.62
C GLY A 199 -2.89 -7.39 8.34
N MET A 200 -1.58 -7.51 8.53
CA MET A 200 -0.58 -6.54 8.08
C MET A 200 -0.33 -6.66 6.56
N TYR A 201 -1.42 -6.57 5.79
CA TYR A 201 -1.41 -6.51 4.33
C TYR A 201 -1.22 -5.05 3.88
N THR A 202 -1.35 -4.77 2.58
CA THR A 202 -1.08 -3.43 2.04
C THR A 202 -1.96 -2.37 2.69
N ALA A 203 -3.25 -2.63 2.92
CA ALA A 203 -4.15 -1.64 3.53
C ALA A 203 -3.65 -1.13 4.90
N ASN A 204 -3.44 -2.03 5.86
CA ASN A 204 -2.95 -1.67 7.20
C ASN A 204 -1.49 -1.20 7.19
N THR A 205 -0.65 -1.74 6.30
CA THR A 205 0.73 -1.25 6.13
C THR A 205 0.75 0.20 5.67
N MET A 206 -0.04 0.54 4.64
CA MET A 206 -0.08 1.92 4.12
C MET A 206 -0.83 2.86 5.06
N ALA A 207 -1.88 2.42 5.74
CA ALA A 207 -2.54 3.23 6.78
C ALA A 207 -1.54 3.60 7.88
N THR A 208 -0.76 2.63 8.36
CA THR A 208 0.30 2.85 9.35
C THR A 208 1.37 3.79 8.80
N ALA A 209 1.88 3.52 7.59
CA ALA A 209 2.92 4.34 6.98
C ALA A 209 2.48 5.80 6.82
N ILE A 210 1.21 6.06 6.48
CA ILE A 210 0.69 7.43 6.33
C ILE A 210 0.54 8.14 7.68
N GLU A 211 0.16 7.44 8.74
CA GLU A 211 0.19 8.00 10.10
C GLU A 211 1.61 8.36 10.51
N VAL A 212 2.59 7.48 10.24
CA VAL A 212 4.01 7.72 10.55
C VAL A 212 4.62 8.86 9.73
N LEU A 213 4.26 8.95 8.44
CA LEU A 213 4.57 10.10 7.59
C LEU A 213 4.01 11.40 8.21
N GLY A 214 2.99 11.33 9.06
CA GLY A 214 2.37 12.47 9.72
C GLY A 214 1.19 13.06 8.93
N MET A 215 0.67 12.35 7.93
CA MET A 215 -0.42 12.80 7.06
C MET A 215 -1.79 12.23 7.43
N SER A 216 -1.85 11.45 8.52
CA SER A 216 -3.07 11.05 9.23
C SER A 216 -2.95 11.43 10.71
N LEU A 217 -4.09 11.59 11.38
CA LEU A 217 -4.09 11.87 12.82
C LEU A 217 -3.49 10.69 13.60
N PRO A 218 -2.70 10.95 14.66
CA PRO A 218 -2.17 9.89 15.52
C PRO A 218 -3.27 8.98 16.07
N GLY A 219 -3.08 7.66 15.99
CA GLY A 219 -4.03 6.62 16.41
C GLY A 219 -5.01 6.19 15.31
N SER A 220 -5.29 7.07 14.35
CA SER A 220 -6.36 6.85 13.38
C SER A 220 -6.08 5.69 12.41
N SER A 221 -4.84 5.27 12.19
CA SER A 221 -4.58 4.09 11.35
C SER A 221 -5.10 2.81 12.03
N SER A 222 -4.99 2.69 13.35
CA SER A 222 -5.28 1.46 14.11
C SER A 222 -6.75 1.23 14.47
N HIS A 223 -7.59 2.26 14.54
CA HIS A 223 -8.99 2.10 14.96
C HIS A 223 -9.81 1.24 13.97
N PRO A 224 -10.50 0.17 14.42
CA PRO A 224 -11.33 -0.68 13.56
C PRO A 224 -12.49 0.08 12.90
N ALA A 225 -12.91 -0.34 11.71
CA ALA A 225 -13.90 0.37 10.89
C ALA A 225 -15.24 0.63 11.59
N GLU A 226 -15.69 -0.29 12.44
CA GLU A 226 -16.97 -0.20 13.14
C GLU A 226 -16.87 0.47 14.53
N SER A 227 -15.67 0.81 14.98
CA SER A 227 -15.46 1.42 16.30
C SER A 227 -16.03 2.84 16.38
N ALA A 228 -16.36 3.28 17.61
CA ALA A 228 -16.75 4.67 17.86
C ALA A 228 -15.57 5.62 17.59
N ASP A 229 -14.37 5.25 18.06
CA ASP A 229 -13.13 6.01 17.85
C ASP A 229 -12.88 6.29 16.36
N LYS A 230 -13.16 5.32 15.47
CA LYS A 230 -13.04 5.55 14.03
C LYS A 230 -13.95 6.66 13.51
N LYS A 231 -15.19 6.74 13.97
CA LYS A 231 -16.11 7.83 13.56
C LYS A 231 -15.60 9.18 14.05
N GLU A 232 -15.05 9.21 15.27
CA GLU A 232 -14.42 10.40 15.84
C GLU A 232 -13.17 10.82 15.05
N ASP A 233 -12.33 9.87 14.61
CA ASP A 233 -11.16 10.15 13.76
C ASP A 233 -11.57 10.87 12.47
N ILE A 234 -12.63 10.39 11.82
CA ILE A 234 -13.09 10.94 10.53
C ILE A 234 -13.59 12.37 10.70
N GLU A 235 -14.39 12.62 11.73
CA GLU A 235 -14.86 13.98 12.05
C GLU A 235 -13.69 14.88 12.46
N ALA A 236 -12.75 14.36 13.25
CA ALA A 236 -11.54 15.06 13.67
C ALA A 236 -10.62 15.41 12.49
N ALA A 237 -10.51 14.55 11.48
CA ALA A 237 -9.75 14.84 10.26
C ALA A 237 -10.33 16.06 9.51
N GLY A 238 -11.66 16.19 9.49
CA GLY A 238 -12.34 17.37 8.95
C GLY A 238 -11.99 18.66 9.69
N ARG A 239 -11.88 18.62 11.03
CA ARG A 239 -11.40 19.77 11.82
C ARG A 239 -9.91 20.04 11.62
N ALA A 240 -9.10 18.99 11.59
CA ALA A 240 -7.66 19.07 11.49
C ALA A 240 -7.20 19.71 10.18
N VAL A 241 -7.81 19.36 9.05
CA VAL A 241 -7.43 19.96 7.76
C VAL A 241 -7.69 21.47 7.72
N VAL A 242 -8.78 21.93 8.35
CA VAL A 242 -9.05 23.36 8.49
C VAL A 242 -7.97 24.00 9.37
N LYS A 243 -7.54 23.31 10.44
CA LYS A 243 -6.44 23.80 11.28
C LYS A 243 -5.11 23.90 10.54
N MET A 244 -4.77 22.90 9.71
CA MET A 244 -3.59 22.93 8.85
C MET A 244 -3.62 24.15 7.93
N LEU A 245 -4.79 24.46 7.36
CA LEU A 245 -4.99 25.66 6.53
C LEU A 245 -4.75 26.97 7.31
N GLU A 246 -5.18 27.06 8.57
CA GLU A 246 -4.90 28.24 9.41
C GLU A 246 -3.41 28.41 9.74
N LEU A 247 -2.71 27.29 9.93
CA LEU A 247 -1.29 27.25 10.24
C LEU A 247 -0.41 27.37 8.99
N GLY A 248 -1.00 27.25 7.80
CA GLY A 248 -0.28 27.23 6.53
C GLY A 248 0.57 25.98 6.32
N ILE A 249 0.24 24.87 7.00
CA ILE A 249 0.97 23.59 6.91
C ILE A 249 0.57 22.88 5.62
N LYS A 250 1.58 22.55 4.81
CA LYS A 250 1.42 21.84 3.54
C LYS A 250 2.02 20.43 3.61
N PRO A 251 1.63 19.55 2.67
CA PRO A 251 2.26 18.23 2.53
C PRO A 251 3.78 18.30 2.40
N SER A 252 4.34 19.27 1.66
CA SER A 252 5.80 19.45 1.53
C SER A 252 6.52 19.80 2.84
N ASP A 253 5.83 20.40 3.83
CA ASP A 253 6.41 20.65 5.16
C ASP A 253 6.49 19.37 6.01
N ILE A 254 5.68 18.36 5.70
CA ILE A 254 5.54 17.11 6.46
C ILE A 254 6.29 15.96 5.79
N LEU A 255 6.15 15.80 4.47
CA LEU A 255 6.70 14.71 3.68
C LEU A 255 8.20 14.95 3.38
N THR A 256 9.03 14.88 4.42
CA THR A 256 10.49 15.01 4.34
C THR A 256 11.18 13.66 4.18
N ARG A 257 12.48 13.66 3.86
CA ARG A 257 13.30 12.44 3.82
C ARG A 257 13.17 11.61 5.10
N GLU A 258 13.27 12.26 6.26
CA GLU A 258 13.14 11.64 7.58
C GLU A 258 11.75 11.00 7.78
N ALA A 259 10.69 11.58 7.17
CA ALA A 259 9.35 11.00 7.19
C ALA A 259 9.32 9.61 6.56
N PHE A 260 9.94 9.50 5.39
CA PHE A 260 9.98 8.24 4.65
C PHE A 260 10.88 7.22 5.34
N GLU A 261 11.99 7.65 5.95
CA GLU A 261 12.82 6.76 6.76
C GLU A 261 12.07 6.22 7.99
N ASP A 262 11.30 7.05 8.68
CA ASP A 262 10.43 6.61 9.77
C ASP A 262 9.33 5.67 9.28
N ALA A 263 8.70 5.96 8.14
CA ALA A 263 7.67 5.12 7.55
C ALA A 263 8.21 3.72 7.18
N ILE A 264 9.42 3.65 6.61
CA ILE A 264 10.10 2.37 6.34
C ILE A 264 10.46 1.67 7.65
N THR A 265 10.97 2.40 8.65
CA THR A 265 11.32 1.85 9.96
C THR A 265 10.12 1.17 10.63
N VAL A 266 8.97 1.83 10.71
CA VAL A 266 7.77 1.24 11.30
C VAL A 266 7.23 0.09 10.44
N THR A 267 7.33 0.19 9.11
CA THR A 267 7.00 -0.91 8.19
C THR A 267 7.85 -2.16 8.46
N MET A 268 9.15 -2.01 8.71
CA MET A 268 10.04 -3.12 9.09
C MET A 268 9.66 -3.70 10.45
N ALA A 269 9.47 -2.84 11.45
CA ALA A 269 9.14 -3.25 12.81
C ALA A 269 7.81 -4.03 12.89
N LEU A 270 6.84 -3.66 12.05
CA LEU A 270 5.53 -4.30 12.01
C LEU A 270 5.42 -5.46 11.01
N GLY A 271 6.45 -5.71 10.21
CA GLY A 271 6.41 -6.76 9.19
C GLY A 271 5.44 -6.46 8.05
N GLY A 272 5.47 -5.23 7.56
CA GLY A 272 4.61 -4.70 6.51
C GLY A 272 4.64 -5.47 5.19
N SER A 273 3.74 -5.09 4.28
CA SER A 273 3.66 -5.62 2.91
C SER A 273 4.84 -5.15 2.06
N THR A 274 5.32 -6.00 1.14
CA THR A 274 6.30 -5.63 0.11
C THR A 274 5.79 -4.50 -0.78
N ASN A 275 4.47 -4.39 -1.00
CA ASN A 275 3.84 -3.29 -1.75
C ASN A 275 4.17 -1.90 -1.17
N ALA A 276 4.54 -1.81 0.12
CA ALA A 276 4.97 -0.55 0.72
C ALA A 276 6.21 0.02 0.02
N THR A 277 7.12 -0.82 -0.50
CA THR A 277 8.28 -0.35 -1.30
C THR A 277 7.82 0.45 -2.51
N LEU A 278 6.93 -0.13 -3.32
CA LEU A 278 6.38 0.48 -4.52
C LEU A 278 5.63 1.78 -4.20
N HIS A 279 4.82 1.76 -3.15
CA HIS A 279 3.96 2.88 -2.79
C HIS A 279 4.73 4.05 -2.16
N LEU A 280 5.68 3.78 -1.26
CA LEU A 280 6.51 4.82 -0.66
C LEU A 280 7.41 5.49 -1.70
N LEU A 281 7.99 4.73 -2.64
CA LEU A 281 8.74 5.30 -3.78
C LEU A 281 7.86 6.23 -4.62
N ALA A 282 6.62 5.82 -4.94
CA ALA A 282 5.70 6.64 -5.72
C ALA A 282 5.27 7.92 -4.99
N ILE A 283 5.01 7.84 -3.68
CA ILE A 283 4.66 9.01 -2.86
C ILE A 283 5.87 9.93 -2.71
N ALA A 284 7.08 9.39 -2.52
CA ALA A 284 8.32 10.17 -2.45
C ALA A 284 8.58 10.93 -3.76
N HIS A 285 8.41 10.26 -4.92
CA HIS A 285 8.49 10.90 -6.24
C HIS A 285 7.52 12.09 -6.37
N ALA A 286 6.25 11.90 -5.99
CA ALA A 286 5.23 12.97 -6.01
C ALA A 286 5.55 14.12 -5.03
N ALA A 287 6.15 13.79 -3.88
CA ALA A 287 6.59 14.73 -2.85
C ALA A 287 7.94 15.38 -3.16
N ASN A 288 8.61 15.01 -4.26
CA ASN A 288 9.96 15.46 -4.60
C ASN A 288 11.02 15.12 -3.53
N VAL A 289 10.89 13.95 -2.90
CA VAL A 289 11.85 13.41 -1.94
C VAL A 289 12.67 12.31 -2.59
N ASP A 290 14.00 12.40 -2.45
CA ASP A 290 14.89 11.33 -2.89
C ASP A 290 14.71 10.09 -2.01
N LEU A 291 14.27 8.99 -2.62
CA LEU A 291 14.10 7.69 -1.99
C LEU A 291 14.35 6.61 -3.03
N SER A 292 15.14 5.62 -2.67
CA SER A 292 15.57 4.52 -3.53
C SER A 292 15.27 3.16 -2.90
N LEU A 293 15.40 2.10 -3.69
CA LEU A 293 15.31 0.74 -3.13
C LEU A 293 16.40 0.47 -2.07
N GLU A 294 17.61 1.01 -2.25
CA GLU A 294 18.73 0.74 -1.33
C GLU A 294 18.49 1.30 0.08
N ASP A 295 17.67 2.34 0.21
CA ASP A 295 17.25 2.86 1.51
C ASP A 295 16.52 1.80 2.34
N PHE A 296 15.76 0.90 1.69
CA PHE A 296 15.11 -0.21 2.38
C PHE A 296 16.12 -1.19 2.96
N ASN A 297 17.19 -1.54 2.23
CA ASN A 297 18.24 -2.41 2.76
C ASN A 297 19.00 -1.76 3.92
N THR A 298 19.31 -0.47 3.80
CA THR A 298 19.98 0.30 4.86
C THR A 298 19.16 0.30 6.16
N ILE A 299 17.85 0.49 6.05
CA ILE A 299 16.94 0.48 7.21
C ILE A 299 16.68 -0.96 7.71
N GLN A 300 16.58 -1.92 6.80
CA GLN A 300 16.38 -3.33 7.14
C GLN A 300 17.47 -3.87 8.07
N GLU A 301 18.73 -3.48 7.86
CA GLU A 301 19.87 -3.95 8.67
C GLU A 301 19.83 -3.47 10.12
N ARG A 302 19.23 -2.30 10.38
CA ARG A 302 19.23 -1.67 11.71
C ARG A 302 17.93 -1.86 12.49
N VAL A 303 16.81 -2.13 11.81
CA VAL A 303 15.47 -2.17 12.44
C VAL A 303 15.00 -3.62 12.61
N PRO A 304 14.77 -4.10 13.84
CA PRO A 304 14.28 -5.46 14.06
C PRO A 304 12.79 -5.60 13.69
N HIS A 305 12.39 -6.79 13.27
CA HIS A 305 10.99 -7.16 13.15
C HIS A 305 10.41 -7.53 14.52
N LEU A 306 9.42 -6.76 14.99
CA LEU A 306 8.86 -6.88 16.34
C LEU A 306 7.45 -7.48 16.35
N ALA A 307 6.61 -7.21 15.35
CA ALA A 307 5.22 -7.61 15.43
C ALA A 307 4.98 -9.10 15.16
N ASP A 308 4.09 -9.70 15.95
CA ASP A 308 3.57 -11.03 15.74
C ASP A 308 2.21 -11.01 14.98
N LEU A 309 2.16 -10.24 13.90
CA LEU A 309 0.96 -10.03 13.10
C LEU A 309 0.91 -10.94 11.87
N LYS A 310 -0.30 -11.40 11.51
CA LYS A 310 -0.56 -12.04 10.23
C LYS A 310 -0.08 -11.12 9.10
N PRO A 311 0.53 -11.67 8.05
CA PRO A 311 0.62 -13.09 7.71
C PRO A 311 2.01 -13.65 8.02
N SER A 312 2.66 -13.23 9.09
CA SER A 312 3.87 -13.92 9.55
C SER A 312 3.77 -14.34 11.01
N GLY A 313 2.72 -13.89 11.69
CA GLY A 313 2.38 -14.18 13.07
C GLY A 313 0.93 -14.58 13.24
N GLN A 314 0.47 -14.56 14.49
CA GLN A 314 -0.85 -15.08 14.86
C GLN A 314 -1.93 -14.00 14.98
N TYR A 315 -1.55 -12.77 15.31
CA TYR A 315 -2.48 -11.68 15.64
C TYR A 315 -2.92 -10.91 14.39
N VAL A 316 -4.06 -10.23 14.46
CA VAL A 316 -4.55 -9.31 13.43
C VAL A 316 -4.41 -7.85 13.89
N PHE A 317 -4.66 -6.91 12.99
CA PHE A 317 -4.46 -5.48 13.26
C PHE A 317 -5.38 -4.94 14.36
N GLN A 318 -6.55 -5.57 14.57
CA GLN A 318 -7.39 -5.25 15.73
C GLN A 318 -6.71 -5.57 17.06
N ASP A 319 -5.94 -6.66 17.17
CA ASP A 319 -5.18 -6.96 18.39
C ASP A 319 -4.11 -5.89 18.66
N LEU A 320 -3.52 -5.31 17.60
CA LEU A 320 -2.58 -4.19 17.73
C LEU A 320 -3.28 -2.96 18.34
N TYR A 321 -4.48 -2.64 17.88
CA TYR A 321 -5.29 -1.57 18.47
C TYR A 321 -5.54 -1.81 19.97
N GLU A 322 -5.93 -3.03 20.34
CA GLU A 322 -6.24 -3.39 21.73
C GLU A 322 -5.04 -3.28 22.70
N VAL A 323 -3.81 -3.29 22.17
CA VAL A 323 -2.58 -3.18 22.99
C VAL A 323 -1.90 -1.80 22.93
N GLY A 324 -2.55 -0.80 22.32
CA GLY A 324 -2.09 0.59 22.27
C GLY A 324 -1.96 1.17 20.86
N GLY A 325 -2.20 0.38 19.81
CA GLY A 325 -2.20 0.84 18.42
C GLY A 325 -0.82 1.26 17.90
N VAL A 326 -0.85 1.91 16.74
CA VAL A 326 0.36 2.43 16.09
C VAL A 326 1.09 3.47 16.95
N PRO A 327 0.42 4.41 17.66
CA PRO A 327 1.12 5.38 18.52
C PRO A 327 1.97 4.74 19.61
N ALA A 328 1.49 3.68 20.27
CA ALA A 328 2.26 2.99 21.30
C ALA A 328 3.53 2.33 20.73
N VAL A 329 3.44 1.77 19.51
CA VAL A 329 4.61 1.23 18.79
C VAL A 329 5.57 2.34 18.42
N MET A 330 5.10 3.45 17.84
CA MET A 330 5.94 4.59 17.50
C MET A 330 6.63 5.16 18.74
N LYS A 331 5.92 5.26 19.87
CA LYS A 331 6.49 5.74 21.13
C LYS A 331 7.59 4.81 21.65
N TYR A 332 7.38 3.49 21.56
CA TYR A 332 8.39 2.50 21.90
C TYR A 332 9.64 2.62 21.01
N LEU A 333 9.46 2.76 19.69
CA LEU A 333 10.56 2.92 18.74
C LEU A 333 11.31 4.26 18.92
N LEU A 334 10.58 5.36 19.15
CA LEU A 334 11.16 6.68 19.42
C LEU A 334 12.01 6.67 20.69
N ALA A 335 11.51 6.08 21.78
CA ALA A 335 12.24 5.96 23.04
C ALA A 335 13.55 5.17 22.91
N ASN A 336 13.66 4.32 21.89
CA ASN A 336 14.85 3.51 21.59
C ASN A 336 15.68 4.06 20.41
N GLY A 337 15.41 5.30 19.98
CA GLY A 337 16.25 5.99 19.00
C GLY A 337 16.05 5.56 17.54
N PHE A 338 14.93 4.91 17.22
CA PHE A 338 14.64 4.47 15.84
C PHE A 338 13.91 5.51 14.99
N LEU A 339 13.26 6.51 15.61
CA LEU A 339 12.41 7.48 14.91
C LEU A 339 12.89 8.92 15.09
N HIS A 340 12.56 9.77 14.13
CA HIS A 340 12.86 11.20 14.17
C HIS A 340 11.75 11.96 14.91
N GLY A 341 11.98 12.30 16.18
CA GLY A 341 10.96 12.91 17.05
C GLY A 341 10.56 14.35 16.71
N ASP A 342 11.47 15.14 16.15
CA ASP A 342 11.32 16.60 15.98
C ASP A 342 10.54 17.00 14.71
N ARG A 343 10.18 16.03 13.87
CA ARG A 343 9.44 16.28 12.63
C ARG A 343 7.99 16.67 12.93
N ILE A 344 7.45 17.64 12.18
CA ILE A 344 6.05 18.06 12.31
C ILE A 344 5.09 17.06 11.66
N THR A 345 3.83 17.09 12.09
CA THR A 345 2.74 16.30 11.48
C THR A 345 1.55 17.21 11.13
N CYS A 346 0.50 16.62 10.56
CA CYS A 346 -0.77 17.29 10.26
C CYS A 346 -1.45 17.93 11.48
N THR A 347 -1.05 17.59 12.72
CA THR A 347 -1.57 18.24 13.94
C THR A 347 -0.93 19.61 14.20
N GLY A 348 0.17 19.93 13.50
CA GLY A 348 1.02 21.09 13.78
C GLY A 348 1.96 20.91 14.97
N LYS A 349 1.93 19.74 15.63
CA LYS A 349 2.90 19.33 16.64
C LYS A 349 3.96 18.41 16.02
N THR A 350 5.08 18.25 16.73
CA THR A 350 6.09 17.25 16.39
C THR A 350 5.61 15.82 16.68
N VAL A 351 6.26 14.81 16.10
CA VAL A 351 5.99 13.39 16.41
C VAL A 351 6.15 13.13 17.91
N ALA A 352 7.22 13.62 18.54
CA ALA A 352 7.45 13.45 19.98
C ALA A 352 6.34 14.07 20.83
N GLU A 353 5.90 15.29 20.51
CA GLU A 353 4.80 15.95 21.22
C GLU A 353 3.45 15.24 21.05
N ASN A 354 3.18 14.70 19.86
CA ASN A 354 1.97 13.91 19.63
C ASN A 354 1.98 12.62 20.46
N LEU A 355 3.10 11.90 20.48
CA LEU A 355 3.23 10.61 21.17
C LEU A 355 3.29 10.73 22.69
N ALA A 356 3.65 11.89 23.23
CA ALA A 356 3.66 12.13 24.68
C ALA A 356 2.28 11.94 25.34
N ASP A 357 1.20 12.21 24.59
CA ASP A 357 -0.19 12.10 25.06
C ASP A 357 -0.73 10.65 25.01
N PHE A 358 -0.01 9.71 24.38
CA PHE A 358 -0.43 8.31 24.26
C PHE A 358 0.15 7.43 25.37
N ALA A 359 -0.62 6.42 25.78
CA ALA A 359 -0.13 5.36 26.66
C ALA A 359 0.95 4.52 25.97
N ASP A 360 1.81 3.90 26.77
CA ASP A 360 2.74 2.88 26.28
C ASP A 360 1.99 1.60 25.91
N LEU A 361 2.68 0.65 25.26
CA LEU A 361 2.14 -0.68 24.97
C LEU A 361 1.63 -1.33 26.25
N THR A 362 0.43 -1.94 26.18
CA THR A 362 -0.21 -2.57 27.35
C THR A 362 0.74 -3.58 28.02
N PRO A 363 0.99 -3.49 29.33
CA PRO A 363 1.93 -4.39 30.01
C PRO A 363 1.57 -5.87 29.82
N GLY A 364 2.56 -6.68 29.41
CA GLY A 364 2.38 -8.12 29.21
C GLY A 364 1.68 -8.53 27.91
N GLN A 365 1.38 -7.58 27.02
CA GLN A 365 0.90 -7.87 25.67
C GLN A 365 1.91 -8.74 24.88
N LYS A 366 1.42 -9.46 23.87
CA LYS A 366 2.20 -10.40 23.06
C LYS A 366 2.22 -10.10 21.56
N VAL A 367 1.55 -9.02 21.14
CA VAL A 367 1.43 -8.61 19.74
C VAL A 367 2.73 -7.97 19.25
N ILE A 368 3.41 -7.19 20.08
CA ILE A 368 4.68 -6.53 19.78
C ILE A 368 5.76 -7.13 20.68
N MET A 369 6.72 -7.81 20.07
CA MET A 369 7.85 -8.41 20.77
C MET A 369 8.81 -7.33 21.29
N PRO A 370 9.48 -7.55 22.44
CA PRO A 370 10.47 -6.62 22.96
C PRO A 370 11.76 -6.63 22.10
N LEU A 371 12.49 -5.53 22.09
CA LEU A 371 13.76 -5.37 21.35
C LEU A 371 14.83 -6.40 21.75
N GLU A 372 14.82 -6.86 23.01
CA GLU A 372 15.78 -7.86 23.51
C GLU A 372 15.46 -9.28 22.99
N ASN A 373 14.23 -9.53 22.56
CA ASN A 373 13.79 -10.80 22.00
C ASN A 373 12.85 -10.56 20.82
N PRO A 374 13.36 -9.94 19.73
CA PRO A 374 12.53 -9.59 18.59
C PRO A 374 12.16 -10.84 17.81
N LYS A 375 11.14 -10.74 16.95
CA LYS A 375 10.77 -11.83 16.06
C LYS A 375 11.87 -12.13 15.04
N ARG A 376 12.56 -11.08 14.58
CA ARG A 376 13.84 -11.15 13.87
C ARG A 376 14.72 -10.00 14.31
N ALA A 377 16.03 -10.22 14.36
CA ALA A 377 17.00 -9.17 14.68
C ALA A 377 17.08 -8.07 13.61
N ASP A 378 16.62 -8.37 12.40
CA ASP A 378 16.63 -7.51 11.23
C ASP A 378 15.22 -7.35 10.64
N GLY A 379 15.06 -6.39 9.75
CA GLY A 379 13.80 -6.11 9.07
C GLY A 379 13.43 -7.27 8.13
N PRO A 380 12.13 -7.50 7.88
CA PRO A 380 11.69 -8.65 7.09
C PRO A 380 11.55 -8.36 5.60
N LEU A 381 11.83 -7.15 5.11
CA LEU A 381 11.76 -6.77 3.70
C LEU A 381 13.16 -6.50 3.18
N ILE A 382 13.63 -7.28 2.21
CA ILE A 382 14.97 -7.14 1.63
C ILE A 382 14.88 -6.82 0.14
N ILE A 383 15.87 -6.06 -0.33
CA ILE A 383 16.10 -5.85 -1.76
C ILE A 383 17.18 -6.82 -2.21
N LEU A 384 16.81 -7.66 -3.18
CA LEU A 384 17.70 -8.62 -3.83
C LEU A 384 18.28 -8.02 -5.10
N ASN A 385 19.55 -8.28 -5.37
CA ASN A 385 20.25 -7.85 -6.58
C ASN A 385 20.97 -9.04 -7.24
N GLY A 386 21.20 -8.97 -8.54
CA GLY A 386 21.99 -9.95 -9.27
C GLY A 386 21.66 -9.96 -10.75
N ASN A 387 22.24 -10.89 -11.51
CA ASN A 387 22.08 -10.92 -12.97
C ASN A 387 20.63 -11.16 -13.42
N LEU A 388 19.75 -11.65 -12.54
CA LEU A 388 18.34 -11.86 -12.84
C LEU A 388 17.47 -10.60 -12.55
N ALA A 389 17.91 -9.75 -11.62
CA ALA A 389 17.23 -8.50 -11.24
C ALA A 389 18.24 -7.35 -11.08
N PRO A 390 18.79 -6.82 -12.19
CA PRO A 390 19.86 -5.83 -12.13
C PRO A 390 19.41 -4.47 -11.57
N ASP A 391 18.12 -4.14 -11.66
CA ASP A 391 17.53 -2.93 -11.06
C ASP A 391 16.87 -3.23 -9.70
N GLY A 392 17.10 -4.42 -9.15
CA GLY A 392 16.57 -4.89 -7.88
C GLY A 392 15.29 -5.70 -7.98
N ALA A 393 15.01 -6.46 -6.92
CA ALA A 393 13.76 -7.16 -6.66
C ALA A 393 13.43 -7.10 -5.16
N VAL A 394 12.16 -7.27 -4.80
CA VAL A 394 11.71 -7.15 -3.41
C VAL A 394 11.28 -8.52 -2.89
N ALA A 395 11.79 -8.91 -1.74
CA ALA A 395 11.40 -10.14 -1.06
C ALA A 395 10.99 -9.89 0.38
N LYS A 396 9.98 -10.64 0.84
CA LYS A 396 9.61 -10.73 2.26
C LYS A 396 10.17 -12.00 2.85
N VAL A 397 10.93 -11.87 3.93
CA VAL A 397 11.65 -12.96 4.59
C VAL A 397 11.17 -13.23 6.02
N SER A 398 10.07 -12.61 6.45
CA SER A 398 9.42 -12.95 7.71
C SER A 398 8.81 -14.36 7.67
N GLY A 399 9.08 -15.16 8.69
CA GLY A 399 8.55 -16.53 8.79
C GLY A 399 9.19 -17.54 7.82
N VAL A 400 10.16 -17.13 7.00
CA VAL A 400 10.83 -18.02 6.04
C VAL A 400 11.94 -18.80 6.75
N LYS A 401 11.86 -20.13 6.72
CA LYS A 401 12.87 -21.04 7.32
C LYS A 401 14.09 -21.24 6.41
N VAL A 402 13.88 -21.21 5.11
CA VAL A 402 14.92 -21.43 4.09
C VAL A 402 15.57 -20.10 3.72
N ARG A 403 16.82 -19.89 4.13
CA ARG A 403 17.57 -18.65 3.83
C ARG A 403 18.14 -18.61 2.42
N ARG A 404 18.38 -19.78 1.82
CA ARG A 404 18.95 -19.93 0.49
C ARG A 404 18.25 -21.04 -0.27
N HIS A 405 17.79 -20.74 -1.48
CA HIS A 405 17.13 -21.69 -2.37
C HIS A 405 17.87 -21.74 -3.70
N VAL A 406 18.16 -22.95 -4.18
CA VAL A 406 18.74 -23.18 -5.51
C VAL A 406 17.98 -24.31 -6.17
N GLY A 407 17.45 -24.05 -7.36
CA GLY A 407 16.63 -25.04 -8.04
C GLY A 407 16.40 -24.73 -9.51
N PRO A 408 15.87 -25.72 -10.26
CA PRO A 408 15.49 -25.54 -11.65
C PRO A 408 14.27 -24.62 -11.76
N ALA A 409 14.28 -23.72 -12.74
CA ALA A 409 13.18 -22.83 -13.03
C ALA A 409 12.00 -23.59 -13.66
N LYS A 410 10.78 -23.25 -13.27
CA LYS A 410 9.51 -23.58 -13.94
C LYS A 410 8.90 -22.26 -14.41
N VAL A 411 9.01 -21.98 -15.71
CA VAL A 411 8.72 -20.66 -16.26
C VAL A 411 7.33 -20.62 -16.88
N PHE A 412 6.53 -19.63 -16.47
CA PHE A 412 5.18 -19.35 -16.94
C PHE A 412 5.07 -17.90 -17.40
N ASP A 413 4.37 -17.68 -18.50
CA ASP A 413 4.11 -16.34 -19.05
C ASP A 413 2.77 -15.75 -18.58
N SER A 414 2.05 -16.47 -17.72
CA SER A 414 0.80 -16.02 -17.10
C SER A 414 0.57 -16.64 -15.71
N GLU A 415 -0.16 -15.94 -14.84
CA GLU A 415 -0.59 -16.49 -13.54
C GLU A 415 -1.52 -17.71 -13.73
N GLU A 416 -2.37 -17.70 -14.75
CA GLU A 416 -3.31 -18.77 -15.03
C GLU A 416 -2.58 -20.10 -15.31
N ASP A 417 -1.54 -20.07 -16.15
CA ASP A 417 -0.74 -21.26 -16.45
C ASP A 417 0.00 -21.77 -15.20
N ALA A 418 0.53 -20.86 -14.38
CA ALA A 418 1.19 -21.22 -13.12
C ALA A 418 0.21 -21.86 -12.12
N ILE A 419 -1.02 -21.33 -12.02
CA ILE A 419 -2.08 -21.91 -11.19
C ILE A 419 -2.47 -23.29 -11.71
N GLN A 420 -2.62 -23.48 -13.03
CA GLN A 420 -2.93 -24.79 -13.60
C GLN A 420 -1.82 -25.83 -13.31
N ALA A 421 -0.55 -25.42 -13.40
CA ALA A 421 0.58 -26.28 -13.05
C ALA A 421 0.57 -26.68 -11.57
N VAL A 422 0.21 -25.76 -10.66
CA VAL A 422 0.02 -26.09 -9.24
C VAL A 422 -1.15 -27.05 -9.06
N LEU A 423 -2.31 -26.79 -9.66
CA LEU A 423 -3.50 -27.64 -9.52
C LEU A 423 -3.31 -29.05 -10.10
N SER A 424 -2.45 -29.20 -11.12
CA SER A 424 -2.15 -30.47 -11.80
C SER A 424 -0.93 -31.21 -11.21
N ASP A 425 -0.39 -30.73 -10.08
CA ASP A 425 0.77 -31.32 -9.39
C ASP A 425 2.06 -31.35 -10.24
N GLU A 426 2.25 -30.37 -11.13
CA GLU A 426 3.46 -30.23 -11.96
C GLU A 426 4.62 -29.50 -11.25
N ILE A 427 4.31 -28.83 -10.13
CA ILE A 427 5.26 -28.14 -9.26
C ILE A 427 5.70 -29.06 -8.14
N VAL A 428 6.99 -29.32 -8.05
CA VAL A 428 7.59 -30.25 -7.07
C VAL A 428 8.58 -29.54 -6.15
N ASP A 429 8.88 -30.19 -5.02
CA ASP A 429 9.83 -29.68 -4.04
C ASP A 429 11.19 -29.36 -4.69
N GLY A 430 11.74 -28.18 -4.41
CA GLY A 430 12.99 -27.67 -5.00
C GLY A 430 12.81 -26.76 -6.21
N ASP A 431 11.64 -26.75 -6.86
CA ASP A 431 11.39 -25.89 -8.02
C ASP A 431 11.51 -24.39 -7.68
N VAL A 432 11.91 -23.60 -8.68
CA VAL A 432 11.80 -22.14 -8.69
C VAL A 432 10.71 -21.75 -9.69
N VAL A 433 9.52 -21.44 -9.20
CA VAL A 433 8.36 -21.07 -10.02
C VAL A 433 8.51 -19.61 -10.42
N VAL A 434 8.53 -19.34 -11.72
CA VAL A 434 8.76 -18.02 -12.29
C VAL A 434 7.55 -17.63 -13.12
N VAL A 435 6.87 -16.56 -12.74
CA VAL A 435 5.76 -15.97 -13.51
C VAL A 435 6.21 -14.63 -14.05
N ARG A 436 6.31 -14.51 -15.38
CA ARG A 436 6.81 -13.30 -16.05
C ARG A 436 5.79 -12.71 -17.01
N PHE A 437 6.10 -11.54 -17.56
CA PHE A 437 5.15 -10.72 -18.35
C PHE A 437 3.93 -10.31 -17.53
N VAL A 438 4.10 -10.20 -16.21
CA VAL A 438 3.08 -9.73 -15.27
C VAL A 438 3.56 -8.49 -14.51
N GLY A 439 4.59 -7.81 -15.03
CA GLY A 439 5.06 -6.52 -14.55
C GLY A 439 4.13 -5.34 -14.91
N PRO A 440 4.56 -4.09 -14.62
CA PRO A 440 3.78 -2.88 -14.92
C PRO A 440 3.25 -2.81 -16.36
N LYS A 441 4.08 -3.10 -17.35
CA LYS A 441 3.72 -3.04 -18.77
C LYS A 441 3.25 -4.38 -19.32
N GLY A 442 3.88 -5.48 -18.88
CA GLY A 442 3.59 -6.83 -19.39
C GLY A 442 2.20 -7.32 -19.02
N GLY A 443 1.80 -7.12 -17.75
CA GLY A 443 0.49 -7.55 -17.26
C GLY A 443 -0.66 -7.03 -18.13
N PRO A 444 -0.73 -5.72 -18.46
CA PRO A 444 -0.23 -4.57 -17.71
C PRO A 444 -0.92 -4.42 -16.35
N GLY A 445 -0.42 -3.48 -15.55
CA GLY A 445 -1.00 -3.16 -14.24
C GLY A 445 -0.41 -3.96 -13.08
N MET A 446 0.69 -4.68 -13.31
CA MET A 446 1.47 -5.38 -12.29
C MET A 446 0.57 -6.19 -11.31
N PRO A 447 -0.22 -7.16 -11.80
CA PRO A 447 -1.19 -7.87 -10.97
C PRO A 447 -0.56 -8.54 -9.74
N GLU A 448 -1.34 -8.63 -8.65
CA GLU A 448 -0.94 -9.24 -7.39
C GLU A 448 -1.44 -10.68 -7.28
N MET A 449 -0.53 -11.64 -7.18
CA MET A 449 -0.80 -13.07 -7.28
C MET A 449 -0.92 -13.75 -5.91
N LEU A 450 -1.97 -13.43 -5.14
CA LEU A 450 -2.22 -14.12 -3.86
C LEU A 450 -2.61 -15.58 -4.08
N SER A 451 -3.52 -15.84 -5.01
CA SER A 451 -4.10 -17.16 -5.29
C SER A 451 -3.04 -18.23 -5.51
N LEU A 452 -2.07 -17.97 -6.39
CA LEU A 452 -0.96 -18.88 -6.67
C LEU A 452 -0.18 -19.22 -5.40
N SER A 453 0.21 -18.20 -4.64
CA SER A 453 1.05 -18.37 -3.47
C SER A 453 0.34 -19.10 -2.32
N SER A 454 -0.93 -18.78 -2.05
CA SER A 454 -1.72 -19.43 -1.01
C SER A 454 -2.04 -20.89 -1.34
N MET A 455 -2.21 -21.24 -2.62
CA MET A 455 -2.41 -22.64 -3.03
C MET A 455 -1.16 -23.48 -2.76
N ILE A 456 0.03 -22.98 -3.10
CA ILE A 456 1.31 -23.64 -2.82
C ILE A 456 1.50 -23.83 -1.31
N VAL A 457 1.21 -22.81 -0.50
CA VAL A 457 1.25 -22.90 0.97
C VAL A 457 0.23 -23.93 1.47
N GLY A 458 -1.00 -23.90 0.95
CA GLY A 458 -2.06 -24.84 1.33
C GLY A 458 -1.75 -26.30 0.99
N LYS A 459 -0.92 -26.56 -0.03
CA LYS A 459 -0.34 -27.87 -0.37
C LYS A 459 0.85 -28.29 0.49
N GLY A 460 1.29 -27.44 1.44
CA GLY A 460 2.44 -27.71 2.29
C GLY A 460 3.80 -27.57 1.58
N GLN A 461 3.86 -26.80 0.49
CA GLN A 461 5.08 -26.53 -0.28
C GLN A 461 5.69 -25.14 -0.01
N GLY A 462 5.11 -24.35 0.90
CA GLY A 462 5.50 -22.95 1.13
C GLY A 462 6.97 -22.72 1.51
N ASP A 463 7.65 -23.69 2.14
CA ASP A 463 9.08 -23.62 2.45
C ASP A 463 9.94 -24.53 1.55
N LYS A 464 9.37 -25.07 0.48
CA LYS A 464 10.03 -26.05 -0.40
C LYS A 464 10.21 -25.58 -1.83
N VAL A 465 9.53 -24.50 -2.23
CA VAL A 465 9.65 -23.87 -3.54
C VAL A 465 9.91 -22.38 -3.37
N ALA A 466 10.54 -21.77 -4.38
CA ALA A 466 10.66 -20.32 -4.47
C ALA A 466 9.72 -19.77 -5.53
N LEU A 467 9.12 -18.61 -5.28
CA LEU A 467 8.22 -17.91 -6.21
C LEU A 467 8.85 -16.60 -6.66
N LEU A 468 9.02 -16.42 -7.97
CA LEU A 468 9.65 -15.25 -8.57
C LEU A 468 8.74 -14.62 -9.62
N THR A 469 8.71 -13.29 -9.67
CA THR A 469 7.92 -12.57 -10.67
C THR A 469 8.40 -11.13 -10.92
N ASP A 470 8.17 -10.63 -12.13
CA ASP A 470 8.21 -9.19 -12.45
C ASP A 470 6.94 -8.44 -12.00
N GLY A 471 5.89 -9.18 -11.63
CA GLY A 471 4.67 -8.68 -11.01
C GLY A 471 4.76 -8.53 -9.49
N ARG A 472 3.66 -8.78 -8.78
CA ARG A 472 3.60 -8.66 -7.31
C ARG A 472 3.08 -9.96 -6.70
N PHE A 473 3.60 -10.30 -5.53
CA PHE A 473 2.99 -11.26 -4.64
C PHE A 473 2.34 -10.52 -3.48
N SER A 474 1.27 -11.11 -2.95
CA SER A 474 0.52 -10.44 -1.90
C SER A 474 1.26 -10.46 -0.58
N GLY A 475 0.95 -9.47 0.26
CA GLY A 475 1.43 -9.42 1.63
C GLY A 475 1.12 -10.71 2.39
N GLY A 476 0.03 -11.41 2.04
CA GLY A 476 -0.52 -12.65 2.63
C GLY A 476 0.26 -13.94 2.48
N THR A 477 1.44 -13.89 1.88
CA THR A 477 2.19 -15.09 1.50
C THR A 477 3.20 -15.53 2.57
N TYR A 478 3.37 -16.84 2.71
CA TYR A 478 4.47 -17.48 3.45
C TYR A 478 5.40 -18.20 2.47
N GLY A 479 6.72 -18.10 2.67
CA GLY A 479 7.71 -18.74 1.81
C GLY A 479 8.70 -17.75 1.18
N LEU A 480 9.64 -18.26 0.38
CA LEU A 480 10.61 -17.43 -0.33
C LEU A 480 9.97 -16.86 -1.59
N VAL A 481 9.44 -15.65 -1.46
CA VAL A 481 8.61 -15.02 -2.49
C VAL A 481 9.20 -13.68 -2.87
N VAL A 482 9.54 -13.55 -4.16
CA VAL A 482 10.25 -12.42 -4.75
C VAL A 482 9.40 -11.81 -5.84
N GLY A 483 9.00 -10.56 -5.64
CA GLY A 483 8.30 -9.76 -6.64
C GLY A 483 9.13 -8.59 -7.13
N HIS A 484 8.55 -7.78 -8.00
CA HIS A 484 9.12 -6.53 -8.48
C HIS A 484 10.46 -6.72 -9.19
N ILE A 485 10.72 -7.90 -9.78
CA ILE A 485 11.97 -8.14 -10.52
C ILE A 485 12.07 -7.10 -11.64
N ALA A 486 13.10 -6.26 -11.56
CA ALA A 486 13.32 -5.17 -12.48
C ALA A 486 14.67 -5.32 -13.20
N PRO A 487 14.74 -4.98 -14.51
CA PRO A 487 13.62 -4.64 -15.40
C PRO A 487 12.64 -5.80 -15.61
N GLU A 488 11.37 -5.47 -15.87
CA GLU A 488 10.35 -6.50 -16.15
C GLU A 488 10.58 -7.21 -17.49
N ALA A 489 9.92 -8.34 -17.72
CA ALA A 489 10.10 -9.10 -18.95
C ALA A 489 9.69 -8.31 -20.21
N GLN A 490 8.65 -7.49 -20.10
CA GLN A 490 8.13 -6.69 -21.21
C GLN A 490 9.11 -5.59 -21.68
N ASP A 491 10.01 -5.15 -20.80
CA ASP A 491 11.09 -4.20 -21.10
C ASP A 491 12.40 -4.91 -21.53
N GLY A 492 12.38 -6.24 -21.69
CA GLY A 492 13.55 -7.02 -22.05
C GLY A 492 14.54 -7.22 -20.89
N GLY A 493 14.04 -7.19 -19.65
CA GLY A 493 14.85 -7.56 -18.48
C GLY A 493 15.29 -9.03 -18.51
N PRO A 494 16.33 -9.42 -17.75
CA PRO A 494 16.86 -10.79 -17.76
C PRO A 494 15.82 -11.89 -17.55
N ILE A 495 14.78 -11.64 -16.74
CA ILE A 495 13.66 -12.56 -16.50
C ILE A 495 12.90 -12.95 -17.80
N ALA A 496 12.89 -12.10 -18.83
CA ALA A 496 12.28 -12.39 -20.13
C ALA A 496 12.93 -13.58 -20.86
N TYR A 497 14.16 -13.94 -20.49
CA TYR A 497 14.98 -14.91 -21.20
C TYR A 497 15.24 -16.18 -20.39
N LEU A 498 14.69 -16.26 -19.17
CA LEU A 498 14.73 -17.49 -18.39
C LEU A 498 13.97 -18.61 -19.12
N ARG A 499 14.48 -19.83 -19.09
CA ARG A 499 13.85 -21.03 -19.67
C ARG A 499 13.67 -22.08 -18.58
N THR A 500 12.62 -22.89 -18.69
CA THR A 500 12.38 -24.01 -17.78
C THR A 500 13.60 -24.93 -17.74
N GLY A 501 14.07 -25.24 -16.52
CA GLY A 501 15.27 -26.03 -16.26
C GLY A 501 16.55 -25.22 -15.98
N ASP A 502 16.59 -23.92 -16.26
CA ASP A 502 17.73 -23.07 -15.83
C ASP A 502 17.85 -23.08 -14.31
N ILE A 503 19.07 -23.09 -13.77
CA ILE A 503 19.27 -23.06 -12.32
C ILE A 503 19.21 -21.61 -11.83
N VAL A 504 18.34 -21.35 -10.85
CA VAL A 504 18.18 -20.05 -10.20
C VAL A 504 18.61 -20.13 -8.74
N THR A 505 19.30 -19.11 -8.27
CA THR A 505 19.69 -18.92 -6.87
C THR A 505 18.97 -17.71 -6.30
N VAL A 506 18.35 -17.89 -5.13
CA VAL A 506 17.85 -16.81 -4.28
C VAL A 506 18.47 -16.98 -2.91
N ASP A 507 19.18 -15.96 -2.44
CA ASP A 507 19.93 -16.00 -1.20
C ASP A 507 19.68 -14.73 -0.37
N GLN A 508 19.09 -14.91 0.81
CA GLN A 508 18.78 -13.83 1.73
C GLN A 508 20.01 -13.28 2.45
N ASP A 509 21.05 -14.11 2.64
CA ASP A 509 22.26 -13.73 3.38
C ASP A 509 23.15 -12.83 2.53
N THR A 510 23.30 -13.16 1.25
CA THR A 510 24.06 -12.34 0.29
C THR A 510 23.19 -11.31 -0.44
N LYS A 511 21.88 -11.31 -0.20
CA LYS A 511 20.88 -10.50 -0.92
C LYS A 511 20.95 -10.71 -2.44
N GLU A 512 21.21 -11.95 -2.86
CA GLU A 512 21.44 -12.35 -4.25
C GLU A 512 20.17 -12.91 -4.91
N ILE A 513 19.93 -12.52 -6.16
CA ILE A 513 19.03 -13.21 -7.09
C ILE A 513 19.72 -13.41 -8.44
N SER A 514 20.04 -14.65 -8.78
CA SER A 514 20.83 -14.95 -9.97
C SER A 514 20.35 -16.18 -10.73
N MET A 515 20.71 -16.26 -12.01
CA MET A 515 20.52 -17.42 -12.88
C MET A 515 21.87 -17.93 -13.40
N ALA A 516 22.03 -19.25 -13.47
CA ALA A 516 23.22 -19.91 -14.00
C ALA A 516 23.14 -20.05 -15.54
N VAL A 517 22.99 -18.91 -16.23
CA VAL A 517 22.99 -18.80 -17.69
C VAL A 517 24.17 -17.91 -18.07
N SER A 518 25.02 -18.37 -19.01
CA SER A 518 26.16 -17.57 -19.46
C SER A 518 25.70 -16.35 -20.26
N ASP A 519 26.50 -15.28 -20.25
CA ASP A 519 26.22 -14.07 -21.04
C ASP A 519 26.06 -14.39 -22.53
N GLU A 520 26.86 -15.31 -23.07
CA GLU A 520 26.78 -15.76 -24.47
C GLU A 520 25.43 -16.40 -24.81
N GLU A 521 24.92 -17.28 -23.95
CA GLU A 521 23.60 -17.89 -24.14
C GLU A 521 22.49 -16.86 -23.92
N LEU A 522 22.65 -15.94 -22.98
CA LEU A 522 21.67 -14.88 -22.74
C LEU A 522 21.54 -13.93 -23.94
N GLU A 523 22.65 -13.52 -24.55
CA GLU A 523 22.64 -12.70 -25.77
C GLU A 523 22.03 -13.44 -26.96
N LYS A 524 22.27 -14.75 -27.08
CA LYS A 524 21.60 -15.59 -28.08
C LYS A 524 20.08 -15.61 -27.85
N ARG A 525 19.63 -15.79 -26.61
CA ARG A 525 18.20 -15.77 -26.26
C ARG A 525 17.57 -14.41 -26.57
N LYS A 526 18.25 -13.30 -26.26
CA LYS A 526 17.82 -11.94 -26.62
C LYS A 526 17.61 -11.77 -28.13
N ALA A 527 18.52 -12.31 -28.95
CA ALA A 527 18.40 -12.24 -30.40
C ALA A 527 17.29 -13.13 -30.97
N GLU A 528 16.96 -14.24 -30.31
CA GLU A 528 15.93 -15.21 -30.73
C GLU A 528 14.51 -14.84 -30.25
N THR A 529 14.38 -14.11 -29.15
CA THR A 529 13.10 -13.82 -28.49
C THR A 529 12.48 -12.52 -29.01
N THR A 530 11.30 -12.63 -29.61
CA THR A 530 10.43 -11.46 -29.90
C THR A 530 9.55 -11.18 -28.68
N LEU A 531 9.71 -10.01 -28.05
CA LEU A 531 8.82 -9.58 -26.96
C LEU A 531 7.42 -9.26 -27.51
N PRO A 532 6.33 -9.57 -26.77
CA PRO A 532 4.98 -9.26 -27.19
C PRO A 532 4.76 -7.74 -27.28
N PRO A 533 3.84 -7.26 -28.14
CA PRO A 533 3.51 -5.83 -28.21
C PRO A 533 2.76 -5.38 -26.95
N LEU A 534 2.95 -4.10 -26.58
CA LEU A 534 2.20 -3.49 -25.48
C LEU A 534 0.69 -3.48 -25.75
N TYR A 535 -0.08 -3.65 -24.67
CA TYR A 535 -1.52 -3.45 -24.72
C TYR A 535 -1.84 -2.02 -25.14
N SER A 536 -2.74 -1.83 -26.12
CA SER A 536 -2.85 -0.54 -26.84
C SER A 536 -4.17 0.21 -26.64
N ARG A 537 -5.14 -0.34 -25.89
CA ARG A 537 -6.48 0.23 -25.76
C ARG A 537 -6.89 0.51 -24.32
N GLY A 538 -7.70 1.55 -24.10
CA GLY A 538 -8.32 1.82 -22.81
C GLY A 538 -7.32 2.20 -21.72
N VAL A 539 -7.73 2.09 -20.45
CA VAL A 539 -6.91 2.56 -19.32
C VAL A 539 -5.62 1.76 -19.14
N LEU A 540 -5.67 0.44 -19.32
CA LEU A 540 -4.47 -0.40 -19.28
C LEU A 540 -3.51 -0.08 -20.44
N GLY A 541 -4.05 0.32 -21.60
CA GLY A 541 -3.21 0.72 -22.72
C GLY A 541 -2.48 2.03 -22.46
N LYS A 542 -3.16 3.02 -21.88
CA LYS A 542 -2.50 4.25 -21.40
C LYS A 542 -1.41 3.90 -20.38
N TYR A 543 -1.76 3.12 -19.36
CA TYR A 543 -0.85 2.71 -18.30
C TYR A 543 0.41 2.02 -18.84
N ALA A 544 0.26 1.00 -19.69
CA ALA A 544 1.39 0.25 -20.27
C ALA A 544 2.38 1.14 -21.06
N HIS A 545 1.93 2.29 -21.56
CA HIS A 545 2.77 3.21 -22.34
C HIS A 545 3.35 4.36 -21.51
N THR A 546 2.84 4.61 -20.30
CA THR A 546 3.28 5.73 -19.44
C THR A 546 3.95 5.28 -18.15
N VAL A 547 3.74 4.05 -17.71
CA VAL A 547 4.24 3.55 -16.43
C VAL A 547 5.76 3.34 -16.44
N SER A 548 6.42 3.72 -15.35
CA SER A 548 7.83 3.45 -15.07
C SER A 548 8.07 2.03 -14.54
N SER A 549 9.35 1.67 -14.36
CA SER A 549 9.73 0.45 -13.64
C SER A 549 9.18 0.43 -12.21
N ALA A 550 8.94 -0.78 -11.69
CA ALA A 550 8.61 -1.03 -10.28
C ALA A 550 9.72 -0.54 -9.33
N SER A 551 10.99 -0.58 -9.75
CA SER A 551 12.13 -0.05 -8.98
C SER A 551 12.06 1.46 -8.75
N ARG A 552 11.17 2.15 -9.47
CA ARG A 552 10.90 3.59 -9.37
C ARG A 552 9.48 3.88 -8.86
N GLY A 553 8.82 2.90 -8.23
CA GLY A 553 7.45 3.06 -7.74
C GLY A 553 6.36 2.86 -8.78
N ALA A 554 6.69 2.45 -10.02
CA ALA A 554 5.76 2.32 -11.15
C ALA A 554 4.91 3.58 -11.35
N VAL A 555 5.50 4.77 -11.30
CA VAL A 555 4.81 6.05 -11.50
C VAL A 555 4.38 6.24 -12.96
N THR A 556 3.38 7.08 -13.23
CA THR A 556 2.77 7.24 -14.56
C THR A 556 2.89 8.65 -15.15
N ASP A 557 3.68 9.52 -14.53
CA ASP A 557 3.98 10.85 -15.04
C ASP A 557 5.40 10.92 -15.63
N PHE A 558 5.68 12.04 -16.31
CA PHE A 558 7.01 12.34 -16.87
C PHE A 558 7.77 13.35 -16.00
N TRP A 559 7.44 13.42 -14.71
CA TRP A 559 8.02 14.39 -13.80
C TRP A 559 9.52 14.15 -13.63
N ASN A 560 10.29 15.23 -13.63
CA ASN A 560 11.74 15.21 -13.40
C ASN A 560 12.07 16.10 -12.20
N MET A 561 12.55 15.48 -11.13
CA MET A 561 12.90 16.15 -9.87
C MET A 561 13.89 17.32 -10.09
N GLU A 562 14.90 17.15 -10.95
CA GLU A 562 15.93 18.17 -11.20
C GLU A 562 15.40 19.44 -11.89
N GLN A 563 14.26 19.33 -12.58
CA GLN A 563 13.70 20.42 -13.40
C GLN A 563 12.50 21.11 -12.73
N SER A 564 12.09 20.64 -11.56
CA SER A 564 10.79 20.95 -10.96
C SER A 564 10.66 22.34 -10.34
N GLY A 565 11.73 22.84 -9.73
CA GLY A 565 11.66 23.99 -8.83
C GLY A 565 10.82 23.74 -7.55
N LYS A 566 10.24 22.54 -7.36
CA LYS A 566 9.74 22.09 -6.05
C LYS A 566 10.97 21.87 -5.18
N LYS A 567 10.97 22.45 -3.98
CA LYS A 567 12.03 22.23 -2.98
C LYS A 567 11.67 21.04 -2.13
#